data_AF-A0AAV5F3H4-F1
#
_entry.id   AF-A0AAV5F3H4-F1
#
_cell.length_a   1.000
_cell.length_b   1.000
_cell.length_c   1.000
_cell.angle_alpha   90.00
_cell.angle_beta   90.00
_cell.angle_gamma   90.00
#
_symmetry.space_group_name_H-M   'P 1'
#
loop_
_entity.id
_entity.type
_entity.pdbx_description
1 polymer ?
#
loop_
_entity_poly.entity_id
_entity_poly.type
_entity_poly.pdbx_seq_one_letter_code
_entity_poly.pdbx_strand_id
1 'polypeptide(L)' 'MGSSKGPVHRVVTNSEKEMMSLAMFYAADLEKEIEPIAELLDENQPIRYKKIKCKDFVSAHYEYLSKREMVIESLKI' A
#
# COMPACT_ATOMS: atom_id res chain seq x y z
N MET A 1 6.24 7.18 -12.89
CA MET A 1 6.33 6.93 -11.43
C MET A 1 5.21 7.72 -10.80
N GLY A 2 4.39 7.13 -9.93
CA GLY A 2 3.56 7.94 -9.03
C GLY A 2 4.49 8.73 -8.11
N SER A 3 4.11 9.95 -7.76
CA SER A 3 4.97 10.91 -7.04
C SER A 3 5.48 10.43 -5.68
N SER A 4 4.94 9.34 -5.13
CA SER A 4 5.39 8.70 -3.89
C SER A 4 5.38 7.17 -4.02
N LYS A 5 6.42 6.52 -3.47
CA LYS A 5 6.52 5.05 -3.36
C LYS A 5 6.34 4.63 -1.90
N GLY A 6 5.54 3.60 -1.63
CA GLY A 6 5.44 3.02 -0.30
C GLY A 6 6.76 2.36 0.12
N PRO A 7 7.30 2.63 1.31
CA PRO A 7 8.55 2.04 1.76
C PRO A 7 8.35 0.58 2.19
N VAL A 8 9.23 -0.31 1.72
CA VAL A 8 9.35 -1.67 2.26
C VAL A 8 10.31 -1.63 3.43
N HIS A 9 9.83 -2.01 4.62
CA HIS A 9 10.64 -2.05 5.84
C HIS A 9 10.53 -3.43 6.51
N ARG A 10 11.54 -3.80 7.27
CA ARG A 10 11.57 -5.04 8.06
C ARG A 10 12.15 -4.77 9.44
N VAL A 11 11.66 -5.52 10.43
CA VAL A 11 12.22 -5.55 11.78
C VAL A 11 13.04 -6.83 11.93
N VAL A 12 14.21 -6.71 12.56
CA VAL A 12 15.08 -7.85 12.88
C VAL A 12 15.10 -8.08 14.38
N THR A 13 15.23 -9.34 14.80
CA THR A 13 15.33 -9.70 16.23
C THR A 13 16.74 -9.43 16.76
N ASN A 14 16.83 -9.10 18.04
CA ASN A 14 18.08 -8.96 18.78
C ASN A 14 18.12 -10.01 19.90
N SER A 15 19.26 -10.70 20.08
CA SER A 15 19.42 -11.78 21.06
C SER A 15 19.70 -11.31 22.49
N GLU A 16 20.12 -10.07 22.67
CA GLU A 16 20.56 -9.50 23.95
C GLU A 16 19.51 -8.60 24.59
N LYS A 17 18.68 -7.94 23.77
CA LYS A 17 17.73 -6.93 24.23
C LYS A 17 16.39 -7.04 23.54
N GLU A 18 15.34 -7.06 24.35
CA GLU A 18 13.97 -6.95 23.90
C GLU A 18 13.68 -5.57 23.30
N MET A 19 12.89 -5.55 22.23
CA MET A 19 12.42 -4.33 21.60
C MET A 19 10.90 -4.26 21.65
N MET A 20 10.38 -3.14 22.14
CA MET A 20 8.95 -2.82 22.11
C MET A 20 8.73 -1.56 21.28
N SER A 21 7.76 -1.61 20.37
CA SER A 21 7.40 -0.49 19.49
C SER A 21 5.89 -0.38 19.37
N LEU A 22 5.39 0.85 19.23
CA LEU A 22 4.00 1.14 18.93
C LEU A 22 3.88 1.61 17.48
N ALA A 23 3.00 0.99 16.71
CA ALA A 23 2.65 1.40 15.35
C ALA A 23 1.18 1.81 15.29
N MET A 24 0.90 2.88 14.53
CA MET A 24 -0.44 3.38 14.29
C MET A 24 -0.64 3.54 12.78
N PHE A 25 -1.73 2.96 12.28
CA PHE A 25 -2.08 2.98 10.86
C PHE A 25 -3.36 3.78 10.67
N TYR A 26 -3.34 4.70 9.71
CA TYR A 26 -4.52 5.43 9.25
C TYR A 26 -4.88 4.92 7.86
N ALA A 27 -6.15 4.63 7.66
CA ALA A 27 -6.69 4.18 6.38
C ALA A 27 -7.88 5.05 5.99
N ALA A 28 -8.21 5.05 4.69
CA ALA A 28 -9.49 5.57 4.24
C ALA A 28 -10.64 4.73 4.82
N ASP A 29 -11.85 5.28 4.76
CA ASP A 29 -13.06 4.53 5.05
C ASP A 29 -13.11 3.25 4.20
N LEU A 30 -13.34 2.11 4.84
CA LEU A 30 -13.29 0.78 4.24
C LEU A 30 -14.28 0.59 3.09
N GLU A 31 -15.41 1.30 3.12
CA GLU A 31 -16.41 1.23 2.07
C GLU A 31 -16.16 2.20 0.90
N LYS A 32 -15.21 3.13 1.05
CA LYS A 32 -14.84 4.05 -0.03
C LYS A 32 -13.91 3.40 -1.03
N GLU A 33 -14.02 3.87 -2.27
CA GLU A 33 -13.07 3.56 -3.32
C GLU A 33 -11.81 4.41 -3.18
N ILE A 34 -10.67 3.82 -3.53
CA ILE A 34 -9.39 4.49 -3.66
C ILE A 34 -8.91 4.36 -5.11
N GLU A 35 -8.34 5.45 -5.63
CA GLU A 35 -7.83 5.55 -6.99
C GLU A 35 -6.72 6.63 -7.05
N PRO A 36 -5.93 6.70 -8.14
CA PRO A 36 -5.00 7.80 -8.34
C PRO A 36 -5.71 9.15 -8.29
N ILE A 37 -5.11 10.11 -7.57
CA ILE A 37 -5.63 11.48 -7.42
C ILE A 37 -5.66 12.15 -8.80
N ALA A 38 -6.86 12.51 -9.27
CA ALA A 38 -7.07 13.01 -10.63
C ALA A 38 -6.29 14.31 -10.90
N GLU A 39 -6.18 15.17 -9.90
CA GLU A 39 -5.46 16.44 -9.96
C GLU A 39 -3.95 16.29 -10.15
N LEU A 40 -3.40 15.08 -9.94
CA LEU A 40 -1.99 14.75 -10.13
C LEU A 40 -1.71 14.04 -11.47
N LEU A 41 -2.72 13.90 -12.33
CA LEU A 41 -2.60 13.25 -13.62
C LEU A 41 -2.39 14.26 -14.75
N ASP A 42 -1.54 13.91 -15.71
CA ASP A 42 -1.31 14.69 -16.93
C ASP A 42 -0.88 13.76 -18.09
N GLU A 43 -0.61 14.32 -19.26
CA GLU A 43 -0.19 13.55 -20.44
C GLU A 43 1.10 12.72 -20.21
N ASN A 44 2.01 13.19 -19.35
CA ASN A 44 3.24 12.51 -18.96
C ASN A 44 3.03 11.56 -17.76
N GLN A 45 1.95 11.74 -17.00
CA GLN A 45 1.56 10.96 -15.83
C GLN A 45 0.13 10.42 -15.96
N PRO A 46 -0.10 9.46 -16.89
CA PRO A 46 -1.42 8.85 -17.03
C PRO A 46 -1.76 7.98 -15.81
N ILE A 47 -3.04 7.59 -15.70
CA ILE A 47 -3.52 6.60 -14.71
C ILE A 47 -2.73 5.30 -14.89
N ARG A 48 -2.14 4.79 -13.80
CA ARG A 48 -1.35 3.54 -13.79
C ARG A 48 -1.94 2.44 -12.92
N TYR A 49 -2.95 2.77 -12.12
CA TYR A 49 -3.53 1.83 -11.16
C TYR A 49 -5.05 1.89 -11.23
N LYS A 50 -5.68 0.71 -11.12
CA LYS A 50 -7.13 0.55 -11.10
C LYS A 50 -7.72 1.07 -9.79
N LYS A 51 -8.95 1.54 -9.88
CA LYS A 51 -9.83 1.82 -8.74
C LYS A 51 -10.18 0.51 -7.99
N ILE A 52 -10.22 0.57 -6.67
CA ILE A 52 -10.55 -0.56 -5.78
C ILE A 52 -11.20 -0.05 -4.49
N LYS A 53 -12.07 -0.83 -3.84
CA LYS A 53 -12.55 -0.49 -2.50
C LYS A 53 -11.44 -0.63 -1.46
N CYS A 54 -11.41 0.26 -0.47
CA CYS A 54 -10.37 0.25 0.55
C CYS A 54 -10.33 -1.08 1.33
N LYS A 55 -11.49 -1.68 1.63
CA LYS A 55 -11.54 -3.01 2.28
C LYS A 55 -10.91 -4.13 1.44
N ASP A 56 -11.14 -4.12 0.13
CA ASP A 56 -10.62 -5.13 -0.78
C ASP A 56 -9.10 -4.96 -0.94
N PHE A 57 -8.62 -3.71 -0.98
CA PHE A 57 -7.18 -3.40 -0.96
C PHE A 57 -6.51 -3.91 0.32
N VAL A 58 -7.12 -3.68 1.49
CA VAL A 58 -6.57 -4.14 2.79
C VAL A 58 -6.53 -5.67 2.85
N SER A 59 -7.60 -6.35 2.43
CA SER A 59 -7.64 -7.82 2.38
C SER A 59 -6.55 -8.36 1.46
N ALA A 60 -6.47 -7.85 0.24
CA ALA A 60 -5.45 -8.25 -0.73
C ALA A 60 -4.03 -7.90 -0.25
N HIS A 61 -3.84 -6.78 0.46
CA HIS A 61 -2.54 -6.43 1.02
C HIS A 61 -2.01 -7.53 1.95
N TYR A 62 -2.84 -8.05 2.87
CA TYR A 62 -2.44 -9.15 3.75
C TYR A 62 -2.15 -10.45 2.98
N GLU A 63 -2.97 -10.79 1.99
CA GLU A 63 -2.75 -11.97 1.15
C GLU A 63 -1.43 -11.90 0.37
N TYR A 64 -1.18 -10.78 -0.30
CA TYR A 64 0.06 -10.58 -1.08
C TYR A 64 1.29 -10.50 -0.17
N LEU A 65 1.16 -9.86 1.01
CA LEU A 65 2.25 -9.78 1.98
C LEU A 65 2.67 -11.18 2.45
N SER A 66 1.73 -12.12 2.64
CA SER A 66 2.04 -13.52 2.99
C SER A 66 2.91 -14.22 1.93
N LYS A 67 2.83 -13.76 0.68
CA LYS A 67 3.61 -14.24 -0.47
C LYS A 67 4.87 -13.42 -0.74
N ARG A 68 5.13 -12.37 0.05
CA ARG A 68 6.19 -11.36 -0.17
C ARG A 68 6.05 -10.60 -1.49
N GLU A 69 4.82 -10.40 -1.92
CA GLU A 69 4.46 -9.63 -3.11
C GLU A 69 3.79 -8.31 -2.72
N MET A 70 3.71 -7.35 -3.64
CA MET A 70 3.02 -6.09 -3.41
C MET A 70 1.70 -6.07 -4.16
N VAL A 71 0.59 -5.86 -3.44
CA VAL A 71 -0.76 -5.71 -4.02
C VAL A 71 -0.82 -4.62 -5.11
N ILE A 72 0.02 -3.59 -5.03
CA ILE A 72 0.04 -2.52 -6.02
C ILE A 72 0.42 -3.00 -7.44
N GLU A 73 1.12 -4.13 -7.54
CA GLU A 73 1.51 -4.73 -8.82
C GLU A 73 0.30 -5.36 -9.53
N SER A 74 -0.65 -5.94 -8.80
CA SER A 74 -1.86 -6.53 -9.38
C SER A 74 -2.87 -5.48 -9.86
N LEU A 75 -2.75 -4.25 -9.35
CA LEU A 75 -3.61 -3.13 -9.69
C LEU A 75 -3.14 -2.34 -10.90
N LYS A 76 -1.98 -2.66 -11.49
CA LYS A 76 -1.48 -1.96 -12.67
C LYS A 76 -2.43 -2.09 -13.87
N ILE A 77 -2.42 -1.05 -14.72
CA ILE A 77 -3.07 -1.00 -16.03
C ILE A 77 -1.99 -1.16 -17.11
#